data_AF-A0A0K8VC09-F1
#
_entry.id   AF-A0A0K8VC09-F1
#
_cell.length_a   1.000
_cell.length_b   1.000
_cell.length_c   1.000
_cell.angle_alpha   90.00
_cell.angle_beta   90.00
_cell.angle_gamma   90.00
#
_symmetry.space_group_name_H-M   'P 1'
#
loop_
_entity.id
_entity.type
_entity.pdbx_description
1 polymer ?
#
loop_
_entity_poly.entity_id
_entity_poly.type
_entity_poly.pdbx_seq_one_letter_code
_entity_poly.pdbx_strand_id
1 'polypeptide(L)'
;LKEATYPQCDTLTHQALQKANVALIASTQKLYFSRDIASLKESKPIDKKSSLLVLNPFLDTEGLLRANGRLANSSLTYNERHPIIIPEKSPFATLFLNYIHIL
;
A
#
# COMPACT_ATOMS: atom_id res chain seq x y z
N LEU A 1 -36.28 -22.82 -16.38
CA LEU A 1 -34.90 -22.98 -15.88
C LEU A 1 -34.10 -21.82 -16.45
N LYS A 2 -33.84 -20.78 -15.65
CA LYS A 2 -33.01 -19.65 -16.10
C LYS A 2 -31.56 -20.10 -15.99
N GLU A 3 -30.86 -20.15 -17.11
CA GLU A 3 -29.44 -20.44 -17.13
C GLU A 3 -28.71 -19.35 -16.33
N ALA A 4 -27.94 -19.77 -15.33
CA ALA A 4 -27.03 -18.88 -14.64
C ALA A 4 -25.90 -18.56 -15.61
N THR A 5 -25.97 -17.41 -16.27
CA THR A 5 -24.84 -16.84 -17.00
C THR A 5 -23.75 -16.54 -15.99
N TYR A 6 -22.74 -17.41 -15.90
CA TYR A 6 -21.51 -17.07 -15.19
C TYR A 6 -20.92 -15.84 -15.86
N PRO A 7 -20.62 -14.75 -15.12
CA PRO A 7 -20.00 -13.58 -15.71
C PRO A 7 -18.72 -14.05 -16.38
N GLN A 8 -18.65 -13.77 -17.68
CA GLN A 8 -17.51 -14.07 -18.53
C GLN A 8 -16.27 -13.54 -17.82
N CYS A 9 -15.29 -14.42 -17.57
CA CYS A 9 -14.05 -14.06 -16.91
C CYS A 9 -13.33 -13.04 -17.80
N ASP A 10 -13.57 -11.75 -17.53
CA ASP A 10 -12.83 -10.67 -18.14
C ASP A 10 -11.36 -11.00 -17.94
N THR A 11 -10.63 -11.03 -19.06
CA THR A 11 -9.21 -11.37 -19.08
C THR A 11 -8.48 -10.61 -17.97
N LEU A 12 -7.63 -11.33 -17.22
CA LEU A 12 -6.78 -10.77 -16.18
C LEU A 12 -5.79 -9.77 -16.82
N THR A 13 -6.26 -8.55 -17.05
CA THR A 13 -5.46 -7.50 -17.65
C THR A 13 -4.40 -7.05 -16.65
N HIS A 14 -3.25 -6.62 -17.17
CA HIS A 14 -2.20 -6.01 -16.36
C HIS A 14 -2.76 -4.89 -15.46
N GLN A 15 -3.69 -4.08 -15.97
CA GLN A 15 -4.33 -3.02 -15.21
C GLN A 15 -5.21 -3.56 -14.07
N ALA A 16 -5.95 -4.66 -14.29
CA ALA A 16 -6.74 -5.29 -13.23
C ALA A 16 -5.84 -5.83 -12.11
N LEU A 17 -4.71 -6.46 -12.46
CA LEU A 17 -3.71 -6.92 -11.51
C LEU A 17 -3.10 -5.77 -10.70
N GLN A 18 -2.72 -4.67 -11.36
CA GLN A 18 -2.19 -3.49 -10.68
C GLN A 18 -3.20 -2.92 -9.68
N LYS A 19 -4.47 -2.78 -10.08
CA LYS A 19 -5.55 -2.30 -9.20
C LYS A 19 -5.76 -3.25 -8.02
N ALA A 20 -5.74 -4.55 -8.25
CA ALA A 20 -5.87 -5.55 -7.18
C ALA A 20 -4.72 -5.45 -6.17
N ASN A 21 -3.48 -5.30 -6.65
CA ASN A 21 -2.32 -5.14 -5.78
C ASN A 21 -2.41 -3.88 -4.92
N VAL A 22 -2.77 -2.74 -5.51
CA VAL A 22 -3.00 -1.48 -4.78
C VAL A 22 -4.09 -1.65 -3.73
N ALA A 23 -5.19 -2.32 -4.07
CA ALA A 23 -6.29 -2.56 -3.12
C ALA A 23 -5.86 -3.46 -1.94
N LEU A 24 -5.05 -4.49 -2.20
CA LEU A 24 -4.50 -5.36 -1.16
C LEU A 24 -3.57 -4.60 -0.21
N ILE A 25 -2.67 -3.78 -0.77
CA ILE A 25 -1.78 -2.91 0.01
C ILE A 25 -2.61 -1.96 0.88
N ALA A 26 -3.55 -1.23 0.28
CA ALA A 26 -4.39 -0.26 1.00
C ALA A 26 -5.18 -0.93 2.14
N SER A 27 -5.71 -2.14 1.90
CA SER A 27 -6.44 -2.91 2.90
C SER A 27 -5.53 -3.36 4.05
N THR A 28 -4.32 -3.81 3.71
CA THR A 28 -3.30 -4.21 4.69
C THR A 28 -2.88 -3.00 5.55
N GLN A 29 -2.62 -1.85 4.92
CA GLN A 29 -2.26 -0.63 5.66
C GLN A 29 -3.39 -0.18 6.60
N LYS A 30 -4.65 -0.22 6.16
CA LYS A 30 -5.79 0.11 7.02
C LYS A 30 -5.90 -0.82 8.23
N LEU A 31 -5.60 -2.11 8.06
CA LEU A 31 -5.68 -3.09 9.15
C LEU A 31 -4.62 -2.83 10.23
N TYR A 32 -3.40 -2.48 9.84
CA TYR A 32 -2.27 -2.35 10.77
C TYR A 32 -2.03 -0.92 11.26
N PHE A 33 -2.35 0.09 10.45
CA PHE A 33 -2.04 1.50 10.69
C PHE A 33 -3.29 2.40 10.68
N SER A 34 -4.45 1.85 11.04
CA SER A 34 -5.74 2.57 11.04
C SER A 34 -5.67 3.91 11.76
N ARG A 35 -5.03 3.96 12.93
CA ARG A 35 -4.89 5.18 13.74
C ARG A 35 -4.02 6.23 13.04
N ASP A 36 -2.86 5.83 12.55
CA ASP A 36 -1.94 6.74 11.86
C ASP A 36 -2.59 7.29 10.57
N ILE A 37 -3.27 6.44 9.81
CA ILE A 37 -4.02 6.83 8.61
C ILE A 37 -5.14 7.82 8.97
N ALA A 38 -5.88 7.59 10.05
CA ALA A 38 -6.93 8.51 10.50
C ALA A 38 -6.34 9.89 10.86
N SER A 39 -5.25 9.93 11.62
CA SER A 39 -4.55 11.17 11.94
C SER A 39 -4.10 11.91 10.67
N LEU A 40 -3.46 11.21 9.73
CA LEU A 40 -2.97 11.82 8.48
C LEU A 40 -4.10 12.35 7.61
N LYS A 41 -5.25 11.66 7.54
CA LYS A 41 -6.45 12.15 6.83
C LYS A 41 -6.98 13.46 7.40
N GLU A 42 -6.89 13.62 8.72
CA GLU A 42 -7.29 14.85 9.42
C GLU A 42 -6.19 15.91 9.44
N SER A 43 -5.08 15.71 8.70
CA SER A 43 -3.89 16.57 8.74
C SER A 43 -3.31 16.76 10.14
N LYS A 44 -3.49 15.75 11.00
CA LYS A 44 -2.93 15.70 12.36
C LYS A 44 -1.62 14.92 12.36
N PRO A 45 -0.68 15.27 13.26
CA PRO A 45 0.50 14.46 13.46
C PRO A 45 0.13 13.04 13.93
N ILE A 46 0.89 12.05 13.48
CA ILE A 46 0.77 10.68 13.97
C ILE A 46 1.31 10.57 15.40
N ASP A 47 0.94 9.50 16.11
CA ASP A 47 1.36 9.29 17.49
C ASP A 47 2.89 9.20 17.59
N LYS A 48 3.49 9.89 18.56
CA LYS A 48 4.94 9.84 18.81
C LYS A 48 5.44 8.44 19.17
N LYS A 49 4.55 7.56 19.63
CA LYS A 49 4.83 6.15 19.94
C LYS A 49 4.69 5.24 18.72
N SER A 50 4.15 5.74 17.61
CA SER A 50 4.00 4.98 16.38
C SER A 50 5.36 4.63 15.81
N SER A 51 5.55 3.37 15.43
CA SER A 51 6.77 2.92 14.73
C SER A 51 6.93 3.62 13.39
N LEU A 52 5.86 4.18 12.83
CA LEU A 52 5.88 4.89 11.57
C LEU A 52 6.52 6.28 11.66
N LEU A 53 6.62 6.89 12.85
CA LEU A 53 7.11 8.25 13.01
C LEU A 53 8.50 8.47 12.39
N VAL A 54 9.39 7.50 12.54
CA VAL A 54 10.76 7.55 12.00
C VAL A 54 10.79 7.60 10.47
N LEU A 55 9.73 7.12 9.81
CA LEU A 55 9.60 7.08 8.34
C LEU A 55 8.95 8.35 7.78
N ASN A 56 8.61 9.32 8.62
CA ASN A 56 7.89 10.55 8.27
C ASN A 56 6.77 10.30 7.25
N PRO A 57 5.73 9.53 7.64
CA PRO A 57 4.78 8.95 6.72
C PRO A 57 3.78 9.97 6.23
N PHE A 58 3.28 9.77 5.02
CA PHE A 58 2.22 10.60 4.44
C PHE A 58 1.29 9.73 3.58
N LEU A 59 0.11 10.27 3.27
CA LEU A 59 -0.83 9.64 2.33
C LEU A 59 -0.62 10.24 0.94
N ASP A 60 -0.49 9.38 -0.07
CA ASP A 60 -0.41 9.81 -1.46
C ASP A 60 -1.81 10.10 -2.07
N THR A 61 -1.83 10.42 -3.35
CA THR A 61 -3.06 10.71 -4.10
C THR A 61 -4.01 9.52 -4.22
N GLU A 62 -3.51 8.29 -4.05
CA GLU A 62 -4.30 7.06 -4.05
C GLU A 62 -4.72 6.64 -2.62
N GLY A 63 -4.34 7.42 -1.61
CA GLY A 63 -4.61 7.15 -0.21
C GLY A 63 -3.75 6.03 0.38
N LEU A 64 -2.61 5.72 -0.26
CA LEU A 64 -1.62 4.78 0.24
C LEU A 64 -0.65 5.47 1.19
N LEU A 65 -0.27 4.76 2.24
CA LEU A 65 0.72 5.22 3.19
C LEU A 65 2.13 5.03 2.61
N ARG A 66 2.88 6.13 2.52
CA ARG A 66 4.25 6.18 1.97
C ARG A 66 5.22 6.81 2.95
N ALA A 67 6.49 6.43 2.86
CA ALA A 67 7.55 7.06 3.62
C ALA A 67 8.04 8.32 2.90
N ASN A 68 8.29 9.38 3.67
CA ASN A 68 9.03 10.54 3.19
C ASN A 68 10.40 10.55 3.87
N GLY A 69 11.48 10.78 3.13
CA GLY A 69 12.80 10.54 3.71
C GLY A 69 13.94 11.24 3.01
N ARG A 70 15.15 10.75 3.30
CA ARG A 70 16.42 11.32 2.83
C ARG A 70 16.51 11.42 1.31
N LEU A 71 15.77 10.56 0.59
CA LEU A 71 15.75 10.50 -0.87
C LEU A 71 14.76 11.48 -1.52
N ALA A 72 14.04 12.30 -0.75
CA ALA A 72 13.03 13.22 -1.27
C ALA A 72 13.59 14.19 -2.35
N ASN A 73 14.87 14.55 -2.27
CA ASN A 73 15.54 15.46 -3.22
C ASN A 73 16.43 14.73 -4.26
N SER A 74 16.31 13.41 -4.39
CA SER A 74 17.09 12.65 -5.36
C SER A 74 16.47 12.68 -6.77
N SER A 75 17.27 12.37 -7.79
CA SER A 75 16.82 12.22 -9.18
C SER A 75 16.07 10.91 -9.45
N LEU A 76 15.76 10.12 -8.41
CA LEU A 76 15.05 8.83 -8.52
C LEU A 76 13.59 9.02 -8.95
N THR A 77 12.93 7.94 -9.35
CA THR A 77 11.49 7.98 -9.65
C THR A 77 10.66 8.23 -8.39
N TYR A 78 9.39 8.60 -8.56
CA TYR A 78 8.50 8.89 -7.43
C TYR A 78 8.39 7.72 -6.44
N ASN A 79 8.26 6.49 -6.94
CA ASN A 79 8.12 5.30 -6.09
C ASN A 79 9.40 4.97 -5.32
N GLU A 80 10.56 5.31 -5.88
CA GLU A 80 11.86 5.14 -5.22
C GLU A 80 12.10 6.22 -4.15
N ARG A 81 11.66 7.47 -4.41
CA ARG A 81 11.72 8.55 -3.42
C ARG A 81 10.74 8.36 -2.27
N HIS A 82 9.56 7.85 -2.59
CA HIS A 82 8.42 7.70 -1.68
C HIS A 82 7.92 6.25 -1.68
N PRO A 83 8.68 5.32 -1.07
CA PRO A 83 8.31 3.93 -1.06
C PRO A 83 7.02 3.71 -0.25
N ILE A 84 6.22 2.75 -0.72
CA ILE A 84 5.01 2.29 -0.04
C ILE A 84 5.40 1.58 1.25
N ILE A 85 4.73 1.93 2.36
CA ILE A 85 4.97 1.29 3.65
C ILE A 85 4.13 0.01 3.73
N ILE A 86 4.80 -1.14 3.80
CA ILE A 86 4.15 -2.43 4.02
C ILE A 86 4.34 -2.84 5.49
N PRO A 87 3.28 -3.23 6.22
CA PRO A 87 3.44 -3.73 7.59
C PRO A 87 4.24 -5.04 7.60
N GLU A 88 5.37 -5.05 8.31
CA GLU A 88 6.30 -6.19 8.39
C GLU A 88 5.60 -7.50 8.79
N LYS A 89 4.68 -7.43 9.77
CA LYS A 89 3.97 -8.58 10.32
C LYS A 89 2.70 -8.95 9.55
N SER A 90 2.55 -8.46 8.31
CA SER A 90 1.40 -8.79 7.48
C SER A 90 1.63 -10.04 6.64
N PRO A 91 0.60 -10.88 6.43
CA PRO A 91 0.68 -11.96 5.46
C PRO A 91 1.04 -11.46 4.06
N PHE A 92 0.62 -10.24 3.71
CA PHE A 92 0.98 -9.59 2.46
C PHE A 92 2.50 -9.40 2.33
N ALA A 93 3.19 -8.93 3.37
CA ALA A 93 4.64 -8.78 3.36
C ALA A 93 5.35 -10.11 3.11
N THR A 94 4.94 -11.18 3.80
CA THR A 94 5.50 -12.53 3.61
C THR A 94 5.27 -13.03 2.18
N LEU A 95 4.04 -12.92 1.67
CA LEU A 95 3.71 -13.35 0.31
C LEU A 95 4.46 -12.54 -0.74
N PHE A 96 4.57 -11.22 -0.53
CA PHE A 96 5.29 -10.33 -1.44
C PHE A 96 6.79 -10.64 -1.46
N LEU A 97 7.41 -10.83 -0.30
CA LEU A 97 8.82 -11.25 -0.20
C LEU A 97 9.04 -12.59 -0.89
N ASN A 98 8.19 -13.58 -0.66
CA ASN A 98 8.31 -14.87 -1.34
C ASN A 98 8.18 -14.71 -2.86
N TYR A 99 7.23 -13.90 -3.33
CA TYR A 99 7.04 -13.65 -4.76
C TYR A 99 8.28 -13.02 -5.43
N ILE A 100 8.88 -12.00 -4.82
CA ILE A 100 10.03 -11.30 -5.43
C ILE A 100 11.35 -12.07 -5.35
N HIS A 101 11.50 -13.00 -4.41
CA HIS A 101 12.73 -13.79 -4.26
C HIS A 101 12.67 -15.15 -5.00
N ILE A 102 11.48 -15.57 -5.42
CA ILE A 102 11.26 -16.77 -6.25
C ILE A 102 11.38 -16.42 -7.75
N LEU A 103 11.21 -15.15 -8.11
CA LEU A 103 11.55 -14.60 -9.43
C LEU A 103 13.06 -14.36 -9.55
#